data_AF-A0A435A881-F1
#
_entry.id   AF-A0A435A881-F1
#
_cell.length_a   1.000
_cell.length_b   1.000
_cell.length_c   1.000
_cell.angle_alpha   90.00
_cell.angle_beta   90.00
_cell.angle_gamma   90.00
#
_symmetry.space_group_name_H-M   'P 1'
#
loop_
_entity.id
_entity.type
_entity.pdbx_description
1 polymer ?
#
loop_
_entity_poly.entity_id
_entity_poly.type
_entity_poly.pdbx_seq_one_letter_code
_entity_poly.pdbx_strand_id
1 'polypeptide(L)'
;MSDRLRLTILGCGSSPGTPRITGDWGDCDPANPRNRRMRAAALVERVAANGGRTTVVIDTGPDFREQMLLASVKRIDAVVYT
;
A
#
# COMPACT_ATOMS: atom_id res chain seq x y z
N MET A 1 19.25 -4.08 -20.58
CA MET A 1 17.98 -3.43 -20.18
C MET A 1 18.20 -2.77 -18.83
N SER A 2 17.68 -1.56 -18.62
CA SER A 2 17.77 -0.86 -17.34
C SER A 2 16.76 -1.43 -16.34
N ASP A 3 17.05 -1.29 -15.06
CA ASP A 3 16.14 -1.68 -13.99
C ASP A 3 14.85 -0.85 -14.04
N ARG A 4 13.73 -1.43 -13.60
CA ARG A 4 12.44 -0.75 -13.49
C ARG A 4 12.11 -0.46 -12.03
N LEU A 5 11.77 0.78 -11.73
CA LEU A 5 11.16 1.16 -10.46
C LEU A 5 9.64 1.02 -10.56
N ARG A 6 9.03 0.40 -9.54
CA ARG A 6 7.58 0.31 -9.39
C ARG A 6 7.18 0.87 -8.04
N LEU A 7 6.19 1.75 -8.04
CA LEU A 7 5.51 2.23 -6.85
C LEU A 7 4.10 1.65 -6.82
N THR A 8 3.71 1.05 -5.70
CA THR A 8 2.33 0.64 -5.43
C THR A 8 1.82 1.42 -4.24
N ILE A 9 0.68 2.11 -4.42
CA ILE A 9 -0.05 2.75 -3.33
C ILE A 9 -0.79 1.64 -2.59
N LEU A 10 -0.32 1.30 -1.39
CA LEU A 10 -0.92 0.27 -0.54
C LEU A 10 -2.14 0.81 0.18
N GLY A 11 -2.11 2.07 0.56
CA GLY A 11 -3.25 2.80 1.10
C GLY A 11 -3.12 4.28 0.82
N CYS A 12 -4.27 4.95 0.73
CA CYS A 12 -4.39 6.39 0.45
C CYS A 12 -5.42 7.07 1.35
N GLY A 13 -5.83 6.40 2.43
CA GLY A 13 -6.78 6.92 3.42
C GLY A 13 -6.10 7.79 4.47
N SER A 14 -6.91 8.66 5.09
CA SER A 14 -6.54 9.35 6.32
C SER A 14 -6.40 8.37 7.49
N SER A 15 -6.00 8.86 8.67
CA SER A 15 -5.76 8.02 9.85
C SER A 15 -6.94 7.10 10.27
N PRO A 16 -8.23 7.47 10.15
CA PRO A 16 -9.33 6.54 10.43
C PRO A 16 -9.69 5.60 9.27
N GLY A 17 -9.06 5.75 8.09
CA GLY A 17 -9.46 5.05 6.86
C GLY A 17 -10.75 5.62 6.24
N THR A 18 -11.28 4.92 5.23
CA THR A 18 -12.61 5.19 4.67
C THR A 18 -13.32 3.87 4.31
N PRO A 19 -14.54 3.62 4.83
CA PRO A 19 -15.25 4.45 5.81
C PRO A 19 -14.53 4.52 7.16
N ARG A 20 -14.91 5.48 8.01
CA ARG A 20 -14.50 5.47 9.43
C ARG A 20 -15.02 4.20 10.11
N ILE A 21 -14.47 3.86 11.27
CA ILE A 21 -14.89 2.68 12.04
C ILE A 21 -16.39 2.66 12.38
N THR A 22 -17.04 3.82 12.45
CA THR A 22 -18.49 3.97 12.67
C THR A 22 -19.34 3.71 11.43
N GLY A 23 -18.74 3.43 10.27
CA GLY A 23 -19.43 3.27 8.99
C GLY A 23 -19.64 4.59 8.21
N ASP A 24 -19.10 5.71 8.69
CA ASP A 24 -19.19 7.01 8.03
C ASP A 24 -18.29 7.09 6.78
N TRP A 25 -18.91 7.32 5.62
CA TRP A 25 -18.23 7.51 4.33
C TRP A 25 -17.96 8.97 3.99
N GLY A 26 -18.52 9.91 4.75
CA GLY A 26 -18.62 11.32 4.35
C GLY A 26 -19.28 11.45 2.97
N ASP A 27 -18.69 12.27 2.11
CA ASP A 27 -19.16 12.49 0.73
C ASP A 27 -18.69 11.41 -0.26
N CYS A 28 -18.02 10.35 0.20
CA CYS A 28 -17.57 9.28 -0.69
C CYS A 28 -18.74 8.37 -1.08
N ASP A 29 -18.91 8.14 -2.39
CA ASP A 29 -19.82 7.11 -2.91
C ASP A 29 -19.42 5.70 -2.41
N PRO A 30 -20.25 5.02 -1.58
CA PRO A 30 -19.95 3.67 -1.08
C PRO A 30 -19.96 2.58 -2.16
N ALA A 31 -20.61 2.82 -3.30
CA ALA A 31 -20.68 1.86 -4.40
C ALA A 31 -19.41 1.86 -5.26
N ASN A 32 -18.61 2.94 -5.19
CA ASN A 32 -17.33 3.00 -5.88
C ASN A 32 -16.23 2.32 -5.04
N PRO A 33 -15.69 1.16 -5.46
CA PRO A 33 -14.71 0.41 -4.66
C PRO A 33 -13.42 1.19 -4.40
N ARG A 34 -13.08 2.20 -5.22
CA ARG A 34 -11.90 3.07 -5.01
C ARG A 34 -12.03 3.98 -3.79
N ASN A 35 -13.24 4.15 -3.26
CA ASN A 35 -13.49 4.94 -2.06
C ASN A 35 -13.26 4.17 -0.76
N ARG A 36 -13.08 2.85 -0.83
CA ARG A 36 -12.62 2.08 0.32
C ARG A 36 -11.11 2.24 0.47
N ARG A 37 -10.68 2.90 1.54
CA ARG A 37 -9.28 3.32 1.71
C ARG A 37 -8.71 2.81 3.03
N MET A 38 -7.69 1.97 2.93
CA MET A 38 -6.76 1.68 4.02
C MET A 38 -5.88 2.91 4.31
N ARG A 39 -5.29 2.98 5.51
CA ARG A 39 -4.36 4.04 5.91
C ARG A 39 -3.16 4.12 4.97
N ALA A 40 -2.63 5.33 4.82
CA ALA A 40 -1.50 5.61 3.94
C ALA A 40 -0.30 4.68 4.19
N ALA A 41 0.18 4.07 3.11
CA ALA A 41 1.41 3.28 3.03
C ALA A 41 1.78 3.09 1.55
N ALA A 42 3.05 2.83 1.27
CA ALA A 42 3.53 2.60 -0.09
C ALA A 42 4.54 1.45 -0.16
N LEU A 43 4.55 0.75 -1.31
CA LEU A 43 5.53 -0.25 -1.65
C LEU A 43 6.39 0.27 -2.80
N VAL A 44 7.71 0.23 -2.62
CA VAL A 44 8.70 0.59 -3.63
C VAL A 44 9.47 -0.66 -4.02
N GLU A 45 9.44 -1.01 -5.30
CA GLU A 45 10.18 -2.15 -5.84
C GLU A 45 11.19 -1.66 -6.89
N ARG A 46 12.45 -2.11 -6.77
CA ARG A 46 13.40 -2.10 -7.89
C ARG A 46 13.43 -3.50 -8.49
N VAL A 47 13.02 -3.62 -9.75
CA VAL A 47 13.07 -4.87 -10.50
C VAL A 47 14.24 -4.82 -11.47
N ALA A 48 15.27 -5.59 -11.17
CA ALA A 48 16.46 -5.68 -11.99
C ALA A 48 16.19 -6.50 -13.27
N ALA A 49 16.93 -6.19 -14.34
CA ALA A 49 16.78 -6.89 -15.62
C ALA A 49 17.04 -8.41 -15.54
N ASN A 50 17.83 -8.85 -14.54
CA ASN A 50 18.11 -10.26 -14.28
C ASN A 50 17.05 -10.96 -13.40
N GLY A 51 15.94 -10.29 -13.10
CA GLY A 51 14.86 -10.83 -12.25
C GLY A 51 15.06 -10.62 -10.74
N GLY A 52 16.21 -10.08 -10.31
CA GLY A 52 16.41 -9.65 -8.93
C GLY A 52 15.41 -8.57 -8.52
N ARG A 53 14.96 -8.60 -7.26
CA ARG A 53 14.03 -7.61 -6.73
C ARG A 53 14.50 -7.10 -5.38
N THR A 54 14.50 -5.78 -5.22
CA THR A 54 14.59 -5.11 -3.92
C THR A 54 13.21 -4.56 -3.60
N THR A 55 12.69 -4.89 -2.42
CA THR A 55 11.35 -4.52 -1.97
C THR A 55 11.43 -3.71 -0.69
N VAL A 56 10.97 -2.46 -0.73
CA VAL A 56 10.96 -1.55 0.43
C VAL A 56 9.53 -1.10 0.69
N VAL A 57 9.12 -1.11 1.96
CA VAL A 57 7.83 -0.54 2.39
C VAL A 57 8.06 0.79 3.07
N ILE A 58 7.19 1.76 2.81
CA ILE A 58 7.07 3.01 3.55
C ILE A 58 5.83 2.91 4.45
N ASP A 59 6.07 2.98 5.76
CA ASP A 59 5.15 2.82 6.88
C ASP A 59 4.47 1.44 7.00
N THR A 60 4.30 0.97 8.25
CA THR A 60 3.63 -0.29 8.58
C THR A 60 2.48 -0.06 9.54
N GLY A 61 1.41 0.58 9.05
CA GLY A 61 0.17 0.80 9.80
C GLY A 61 -0.58 -0.51 10.16
N PRO A 62 -1.78 -0.41 10.78
CA PRO A 62 -2.58 -1.56 11.16
C PRO A 62 -3.07 -2.37 9.96
N ASP A 63 -3.24 -1.73 8.80
CA ASP A 63 -3.65 -2.38 7.56
C ASP A 63 -2.49 -3.13 6.88
N PHE A 64 -1.27 -3.03 7.40
CA PHE A 64 -0.05 -3.52 6.74
C PHE A 64 -0.12 -5.00 6.37
N ARG A 65 -0.68 -5.85 7.24
CA ARG A 65 -0.86 -7.27 6.93
C ARG A 65 -1.77 -7.48 5.72
N GLU A 66 -2.90 -6.79 5.67
CA GLU A 66 -3.85 -6.88 4.54
C GLU A 66 -3.24 -6.32 3.26
N GLN A 67 -2.54 -5.19 3.36
CA GLN A 67 -1.80 -4.57 2.26
C GLN A 67 -0.78 -5.51 1.63
N MET A 68 0.01 -6.24 2.44
CA MET A 68 1.00 -7.20 1.91
C MET A 68 0.33 -8.42 1.26
N LEU A 69 -0.80 -8.88 1.80
CA LEU A 69 -1.57 -9.97 1.21
C LEU A 69 -2.15 -9.56 -0.16
N LEU A 70 -2.77 -8.38 -0.24
CA LEU A 70 -3.34 -7.85 -1.49
C LEU A 70 -2.26 -7.58 -2.55
N ALA A 71 -1.11 -7.04 -2.15
CA ALA A 71 0.02 -6.82 -3.04
C ALA A 71 0.85 -8.09 -3.34
N SER A 72 0.49 -9.24 -2.76
CA SER A 72 1.21 -10.51 -2.92
C SER A 72 2.70 -10.44 -2.57
N VAL A 73 3.07 -9.60 -1.61
CA VAL A 73 4.46 -9.43 -1.17
C VAL A 73 4.88 -10.62 -0.31
N LYS A 74 5.99 -11.26 -0.67
CA LYS A 74 6.54 -12.43 0.05
C LYS A 74 7.82 -12.13 0.82
N ARG A 75 8.48 -11.03 0.48
CA ARG A 75 9.75 -10.61 1.06
C ARG A 75 9.84 -9.09 1.06
N ILE A 76 10.33 -8.54 2.16
CA ILE A 76 10.63 -7.13 2.35
C ILE A 76 12.10 -7.06 2.75
N ASP A 77 12.86 -6.19 2.10
CA ASP A 77 14.28 -5.99 2.38
C ASP A 77 14.51 -4.84 3.36
N ALA A 78 13.62 -3.83 3.37
CA ALA A 78 13.66 -2.74 4.32
C ALA A 78 12.27 -2.12 4.57
N VAL A 79 12.16 -1.44 5.72
CA VAL A 79 11.02 -0.58 6.08
C VAL A 79 11.55 0.82 6.38
N VAL A 80 10.86 1.83 5.86
CA VAL A 80 11.12 3.25 6.12
C VAL A 80 9.90 3.84 6.81
N TYR A 81 10.10 4.66 7.84
CA TYR A 81 9.03 5.35 8.56
C TYR A 81 9.07 6.85 8.31
N THR A 82 7.88 7.46 8.31
CA THR A 82 7.70 8.92 8.34
C THR A 82 7.47 9.46 9.74
#